data_AF-A0A4R2NKB6-F1
#
_entry.id   AF-A0A4R2NKB6-F1
#
_cell.length_a   1.000
_cell.length_b   1.000
_cell.length_c   1.000
_cell.angle_alpha   90.00
_cell.angle_beta   90.00
_cell.angle_gamma   90.00
#
_symmetry.space_group_name_H-M   'P 1'
#
loop_
_entity.id
_entity.type
_entity.pdbx_description
1 polymer ?
#
loop_
_entity_poly.entity_id
_entity_poly.type
_entity_poly.pdbx_seq_one_letter_code
_entity_poly.pdbx_strand_id
1 'polypeptide(L)'
;MKRSAILITSSILFAFSLLAGCQADSAQTKETKEAKKTNEAHAEKKDAVKQGAEKMLSQSQNLSKAIKDKDARQAKEVGDALNQTWFSFENKVRKTAPMLYNEVEKYLTPLVAGTKVEPLDDKTLSDLKENLVKQLNKLKTYKPDNKNQSSTALNKVVRDYHVYIKDQTKSLVSATKAFTDAVTRGNIDKAKKVYPEARTYYERIEPIAESLGELDPKIDARENDVADPSKWTGFHEIEKAIWVKHSVRGQEKYAKQLMSDVKALDEKVNTIKLEPAQVIAGAVELLNEASISKITGEEERYSHIDLVDLAANAEGSKVIFDLAKVPLKEKDADLAAAISEQFKDLNETLQKYQKDGSYVLYNQLDKKDTRTISQQLNALSESLSKVAKLLS
;
A
#
# COMPACT_ATOMS: atom_id res chain seq x y z
N MET A 1 -27.73 32.78 36.22
CA MET A 1 -28.91 32.95 37.11
C MET A 1 -29.88 31.79 36.91
N LYS A 2 -30.84 31.56 37.83
CA LYS A 2 -31.98 30.62 37.65
C LYS A 2 -32.93 31.19 36.55
N ARG A 3 -33.91 30.49 35.95
CA ARG A 3 -34.85 29.41 36.34
C ARG A 3 -35.14 28.54 35.06
N SER A 4 -35.62 27.29 35.02
CA SER A 4 -36.77 26.60 35.68
C SER A 4 -38.13 27.26 35.35
N ALA A 5 -39.22 26.59 34.95
CA ALA A 5 -39.51 25.21 34.51
C ALA A 5 -40.72 25.31 33.50
N ILE A 6 -41.62 24.38 33.17
CA ILE A 6 -42.03 23.02 33.64
C ILE A 6 -42.82 22.31 32.51
N LEU A 7 -43.27 21.05 32.69
CA LEU A 7 -44.20 20.34 31.78
C LEU A 7 -45.67 20.70 32.04
N ILE A 8 -46.56 20.47 31.06
CA ILE A 8 -47.86 19.81 31.25
C ILE A 8 -48.31 19.14 29.94
N THR A 9 -48.96 17.98 30.06
CA THR A 9 -49.50 17.16 28.97
C THR A 9 -50.98 17.41 28.75
N SER A 10 -51.48 17.23 27.52
CA SER A 10 -52.86 16.75 27.32
C SER A 10 -52.98 15.96 26.01
N SER A 11 -53.67 14.84 26.07
CA SER A 11 -53.99 13.99 24.91
C SER A 11 -55.48 14.14 24.58
N ILE A 12 -55.81 14.32 23.30
CA ILE A 12 -57.19 14.25 22.83
C ILE A 12 -57.26 13.20 21.71
N LEU A 13 -57.97 12.12 21.97
CA LEU A 13 -58.46 11.23 20.91
C LEU A 13 -59.66 11.89 20.23
N PHE A 14 -59.67 11.91 18.91
CA PHE A 14 -60.90 11.97 18.13
C PHE A 14 -60.80 10.97 16.99
N ALA A 15 -61.74 10.04 16.92
CA ALA A 15 -61.87 9.07 15.85
C ALA A 15 -63.22 9.29 15.16
N PHE A 16 -63.23 9.42 13.83
CA PHE A 16 -64.47 9.34 13.06
C PHE A 16 -64.24 8.77 11.66
N SER A 17 -65.07 7.76 11.34
CA SER A 17 -65.49 7.27 10.02
C SER A 17 -64.49 7.19 8.85
N LEU A 18 -64.34 5.96 8.34
CA LEU A 18 -63.89 5.65 6.98
C LEU A 18 -64.79 6.30 5.91
N LEU A 19 -64.19 6.73 4.80
CA LEU A 19 -64.79 6.72 3.47
C LEU A 19 -63.75 6.20 2.48
N ALA A 20 -64.04 5.08 1.80
CA ALA A 20 -63.12 4.45 0.87
C ALA A 20 -63.31 5.01 -0.55
N GLY A 21 -62.22 5.46 -1.16
CA GLY A 21 -62.15 5.86 -2.57
C GLY A 21 -60.92 5.22 -3.23
N CYS A 22 -61.09 4.66 -4.43
CA CYS A 22 -60.10 3.76 -5.03
C CYS A 22 -58.82 4.49 -5.49
N GLN A 23 -57.67 4.15 -4.90
CA GLN A 23 -56.35 4.53 -5.45
C GLN A 23 -55.21 3.54 -5.12
N ALA A 24 -55.53 2.24 -5.08
CA ALA A 24 -54.58 1.16 -4.75
C ALA A 24 -54.11 0.39 -6.00
N ASP A 25 -53.18 0.98 -6.77
CA ASP A 25 -52.45 0.27 -7.85
C ASP A 25 -51.15 0.98 -8.27
N SER A 26 -51.17 2.32 -8.30
CA SER A 26 -50.05 3.16 -8.77
C SER A 26 -48.93 3.39 -7.73
N ALA A 27 -49.22 3.18 -6.43
CA ALA A 27 -48.24 3.31 -5.35
C ALA A 27 -47.34 2.06 -5.23
N GLN A 28 -47.95 0.88 -5.13
CA GLN A 28 -47.24 -0.39 -4.95
C GLN A 28 -46.32 -0.72 -6.14
N THR A 29 -46.72 -0.34 -7.35
CA THR A 29 -45.88 -0.46 -8.57
C THR A 29 -44.75 0.57 -8.65
N LYS A 30 -44.80 1.69 -7.90
CA LYS A 30 -43.67 2.62 -7.73
C LYS A 30 -42.70 2.12 -6.67
N GLU A 31 -43.17 1.81 -5.46
CA GLU A 31 -42.31 1.30 -4.38
C GLU A 31 -41.54 0.05 -4.83
N THR A 32 -42.20 -0.90 -5.51
CA THR A 32 -41.54 -2.09 -6.04
C THR A 32 -40.48 -1.75 -7.11
N LYS A 33 -40.68 -0.68 -7.91
CA LYS A 33 -39.68 -0.23 -8.91
C LYS A 33 -38.53 0.56 -8.29
N GLU A 34 -38.74 1.32 -7.23
CA GLU A 34 -37.68 2.04 -6.52
C GLU A 34 -36.88 1.10 -5.59
N ALA A 35 -37.54 0.17 -4.91
CA ALA A 35 -36.89 -0.95 -4.20
C ALA A 35 -36.10 -1.85 -5.16
N LYS A 36 -36.60 -2.08 -6.38
CA LYS A 36 -35.85 -2.82 -7.40
C LYS A 36 -34.66 -2.01 -7.95
N LYS A 37 -34.84 -0.74 -8.30
CA LYS A 37 -33.73 0.15 -8.73
C LYS A 37 -32.65 0.34 -7.67
N THR A 38 -33.01 0.43 -6.39
CA THR A 38 -32.01 0.54 -5.30
C THR A 38 -31.29 -0.78 -5.04
N ASN A 39 -31.98 -1.93 -5.16
CA ASN A 39 -31.31 -3.23 -5.16
C ASN A 39 -30.43 -3.45 -6.41
N GLU A 40 -30.83 -2.96 -7.59
CA GLU A 40 -30.05 -3.02 -8.82
C GLU A 40 -28.82 -2.11 -8.74
N ALA A 41 -28.94 -0.87 -8.26
CA ALA A 41 -27.79 0.02 -8.00
C ALA A 41 -26.86 -0.51 -6.89
N HIS A 42 -27.40 -1.27 -5.91
CA HIS A 42 -26.58 -2.03 -4.95
C HIS A 42 -26.01 -3.33 -5.51
N ALA A 43 -26.57 -3.89 -6.61
CA ALA A 43 -26.04 -5.04 -7.32
C ALA A 43 -24.91 -4.63 -8.28
N GLU A 44 -25.05 -3.53 -9.01
CA GLU A 44 -24.00 -2.94 -9.85
C GLU A 44 -22.75 -2.60 -9.03
N LYS A 45 -22.93 -1.95 -7.87
CA LYS A 45 -21.83 -1.66 -6.93
C LYS A 45 -21.27 -2.88 -6.20
N LYS A 46 -21.98 -4.02 -6.18
CA LYS A 46 -21.60 -5.17 -5.36
C LYS A 46 -20.28 -5.80 -5.82
N ASP A 47 -19.97 -5.78 -7.12
CA ASP A 47 -18.83 -6.51 -7.66
C ASP A 47 -17.90 -5.73 -8.59
N ALA A 48 -17.56 -4.51 -8.18
CA ALA A 48 -16.51 -3.70 -8.84
C ALA A 48 -15.14 -4.43 -8.94
N VAL A 49 -14.85 -5.40 -8.06
CA VAL A 49 -13.61 -6.20 -8.10
C VAL A 49 -13.62 -7.16 -9.29
N LYS A 50 -14.70 -7.93 -9.46
CA LYS A 50 -14.89 -8.78 -10.63
C LYS A 50 -14.92 -7.97 -11.93
N GLN A 51 -15.67 -6.86 -11.96
CA GLN A 51 -15.77 -5.99 -13.15
C GLN A 51 -14.39 -5.43 -13.55
N GLY A 52 -13.61 -4.96 -12.57
CA GLY A 52 -12.23 -4.52 -12.78
C GLY A 52 -11.33 -5.63 -13.32
N ALA A 53 -11.39 -6.82 -12.70
CA ALA A 53 -10.64 -8.00 -13.17
C ALA A 53 -11.06 -8.46 -14.59
N GLU A 54 -12.35 -8.43 -14.93
CA GLU A 54 -12.86 -8.77 -16.27
C GLU A 54 -12.40 -7.76 -17.33
N LYS A 55 -12.33 -6.47 -16.98
CA LYS A 55 -11.74 -5.43 -17.84
C LYS A 55 -10.24 -5.64 -18.04
N MET A 56 -9.48 -5.91 -16.97
CA MET A 56 -8.03 -6.16 -17.06
C MET A 56 -7.70 -7.46 -17.81
N LEU A 57 -8.54 -8.50 -17.70
CA LEU A 57 -8.40 -9.72 -18.52
C LEU A 57 -8.58 -9.41 -20.02
N SER A 58 -9.56 -8.58 -20.37
CA SER A 58 -9.77 -8.11 -21.75
C SER A 58 -8.58 -7.28 -22.25
N GLN A 59 -8.06 -6.37 -21.43
CA GLN A 59 -6.85 -5.59 -21.76
C GLN A 59 -5.61 -6.46 -21.94
N SER A 60 -5.46 -7.52 -21.13
CA SER A 60 -4.36 -8.50 -21.26
C SER A 60 -4.40 -9.29 -22.58
N GLN A 61 -5.59 -9.46 -23.19
CA GLN A 61 -5.72 -10.01 -24.54
C GLN A 61 -5.20 -9.04 -25.61
N ASN A 62 -5.53 -7.74 -25.49
CA ASN A 62 -5.00 -6.70 -26.39
C ASN A 62 -3.46 -6.60 -26.31
N LEU A 63 -2.89 -6.71 -25.10
CA LEU A 63 -1.44 -6.73 -24.91
C LEU A 63 -0.79 -7.94 -25.60
N SER A 64 -1.46 -9.11 -25.59
CA SER A 64 -0.98 -10.30 -26.30
C SER A 64 -0.86 -10.07 -27.82
N LYS A 65 -1.75 -9.26 -28.40
CA LYS A 65 -1.65 -8.82 -29.81
C LYS A 65 -0.49 -7.85 -30.02
N ALA A 66 -0.38 -6.81 -29.19
CA ALA A 66 0.67 -5.80 -29.32
C ALA A 66 2.09 -6.41 -29.23
N ILE A 67 2.32 -7.34 -28.30
CA ILE A 67 3.59 -8.09 -28.19
C ILE A 67 3.86 -8.89 -29.47
N LYS A 68 2.88 -9.68 -29.94
CA LYS A 68 3.03 -10.52 -31.15
C LYS A 68 3.34 -9.69 -32.40
N ASP A 69 2.68 -8.55 -32.53
CA ASP A 69 2.83 -7.65 -33.69
C ASP A 69 4.03 -6.69 -33.52
N LYS A 70 4.77 -6.79 -32.40
CA LYS A 70 5.92 -5.96 -32.00
C LYS A 70 5.64 -4.45 -31.93
N ASP A 71 4.38 -4.09 -31.67
CA ASP A 71 3.95 -2.71 -31.55
C ASP A 71 4.22 -2.19 -30.12
N ALA A 72 5.41 -1.63 -29.91
CA ALA A 72 5.83 -1.05 -28.64
C ALA A 72 4.89 0.09 -28.18
N ARG A 73 4.40 0.91 -29.11
CA ARG A 73 3.44 1.97 -28.80
C ARG A 73 2.13 1.38 -28.28
N GLN A 74 1.56 0.40 -28.98
CA GLN A 74 0.29 -0.20 -28.54
C GLN A 74 0.48 -1.00 -27.25
N ALA A 75 1.63 -1.64 -27.05
CA ALA A 75 1.97 -2.32 -25.80
C ALA A 75 1.99 -1.33 -24.62
N LYS A 76 2.66 -0.18 -24.77
CA LYS A 76 2.67 0.90 -23.78
C LYS A 76 1.27 1.44 -23.49
N GLU A 77 0.48 1.75 -24.52
CA GLU A 77 -0.89 2.25 -24.36
C GLU A 77 -1.77 1.26 -23.58
N VAL A 78 -1.63 -0.05 -23.83
CA VAL A 78 -2.37 -1.08 -23.07
C VAL A 78 -1.80 -1.27 -21.65
N GLY A 79 -0.49 -1.15 -21.44
CA GLY A 79 0.14 -1.18 -20.12
C GLY A 79 -0.33 -0.04 -19.22
N ASP A 80 -0.30 1.20 -19.71
CA ASP A 80 -0.82 2.37 -18.99
C ASP A 80 -2.34 2.22 -18.71
N ALA A 81 -3.11 1.66 -19.64
CA ALA A 81 -4.55 1.41 -19.45
C ALA A 81 -4.87 0.27 -18.47
N LEU A 82 -4.00 -0.75 -18.34
CA LEU A 82 -4.08 -1.78 -17.30
C LEU A 82 -3.86 -1.13 -15.93
N ASN A 83 -2.81 -0.33 -15.77
CA ASN A 83 -2.46 0.35 -14.53
C ASN A 83 -3.59 1.28 -14.04
N GLN A 84 -4.10 2.14 -14.92
CA GLN A 84 -5.26 3.00 -14.62
C GLN A 84 -6.52 2.22 -14.26
N THR A 85 -6.69 1.00 -14.80
CA THR A 85 -7.84 0.17 -14.49
C THR A 85 -7.72 -0.46 -13.13
N TRP A 86 -6.53 -0.97 -12.78
CA TRP A 86 -6.24 -1.51 -11.44
C TRP A 86 -6.46 -0.46 -10.35
N PHE A 87 -5.84 0.72 -10.49
CA PHE A 87 -5.95 1.86 -9.58
C PHE A 87 -7.40 2.21 -9.20
N SER A 88 -8.34 2.07 -10.14
CA SER A 88 -9.76 2.35 -9.90
C SER A 88 -10.46 1.42 -8.88
N PHE A 89 -9.86 0.28 -8.52
CA PHE A 89 -10.43 -0.67 -7.54
C PHE A 89 -9.41 -1.38 -6.62
N GLU A 90 -8.10 -1.18 -6.82
CA GLU A 90 -7.02 -1.87 -6.09
C GLU A 90 -7.18 -1.79 -4.56
N ASN A 91 -7.55 -0.62 -4.03
CA ASN A 91 -7.76 -0.37 -2.60
C ASN A 91 -8.89 -1.25 -2.01
N LYS A 92 -9.88 -1.63 -2.82
CA LYS A 92 -10.91 -2.61 -2.43
C LYS A 92 -10.33 -4.02 -2.40
N VAL A 93 -9.43 -4.36 -3.33
CA VAL A 93 -8.71 -5.66 -3.36
C VAL A 93 -7.78 -5.77 -2.15
N ARG A 94 -6.91 -4.79 -1.91
CA ARG A 94 -5.99 -4.70 -0.76
C ARG A 94 -6.75 -4.87 0.57
N LYS A 95 -7.97 -4.34 0.67
CA LYS A 95 -8.84 -4.53 1.85
C LYS A 95 -9.53 -5.90 1.93
N THR A 96 -10.12 -6.42 0.85
CA THR A 96 -10.98 -7.62 0.93
C THR A 96 -10.28 -8.94 0.56
N ALA A 97 -9.16 -8.86 -0.14
CA ALA A 97 -8.42 -9.99 -0.68
C ALA A 97 -6.90 -9.70 -0.68
N PRO A 98 -6.29 -9.29 0.46
CA PRO A 98 -4.94 -8.74 0.50
C PRO A 98 -3.88 -9.64 -0.16
N MET A 99 -3.89 -10.96 0.09
CA MET A 99 -2.93 -11.86 -0.58
C MET A 99 -3.09 -11.95 -2.11
N LEU A 100 -4.26 -11.61 -2.67
CA LEU A 100 -4.46 -11.49 -4.12
C LEU A 100 -4.12 -10.10 -4.67
N TYR A 101 -4.11 -9.05 -3.82
CA TYR A 101 -3.55 -7.75 -4.18
C TYR A 101 -2.06 -7.90 -4.51
N ASN A 102 -1.29 -8.42 -3.56
CA ASN A 102 0.15 -8.65 -3.69
C ASN A 102 0.51 -9.57 -4.87
N GLU A 103 -0.28 -10.64 -5.10
CA GLU A 103 -0.03 -11.51 -6.25
C GLU A 103 -0.42 -10.89 -7.59
N VAL A 104 -1.34 -9.91 -7.65
CA VAL A 104 -1.58 -9.14 -8.88
C VAL A 104 -0.45 -8.15 -9.13
N GLU A 105 -0.07 -7.34 -8.14
CA GLU A 105 1.01 -6.33 -8.27
C GLU A 105 2.32 -6.95 -8.76
N LYS A 106 2.72 -8.07 -8.13
CA LYS A 106 3.93 -8.84 -8.49
C LYS A 106 4.07 -9.16 -9.98
N TYR A 107 2.97 -9.23 -10.74
CA TYR A 107 3.01 -9.41 -12.19
C TYR A 107 2.55 -8.16 -12.98
N LEU A 108 1.77 -7.26 -12.38
CA LEU A 108 1.30 -6.03 -13.02
C LEU A 108 2.42 -4.99 -13.12
N THR A 109 3.06 -4.63 -12.01
CA THR A 109 4.08 -3.57 -11.95
C THR A 109 5.24 -3.81 -12.94
N PRO A 110 5.90 -5.00 -12.98
CA PRO A 110 6.98 -5.25 -13.93
C PRO A 110 6.48 -5.39 -15.38
N LEU A 111 5.23 -5.77 -15.60
CA LEU A 111 4.62 -5.83 -16.94
C LEU A 111 4.42 -4.41 -17.49
N VAL A 112 3.83 -3.51 -16.70
CA VAL A 112 3.61 -2.11 -17.06
C VAL A 112 4.94 -1.39 -17.29
N ALA A 113 5.95 -1.64 -16.44
CA ALA A 113 7.31 -1.15 -16.66
C ALA A 113 7.91 -1.70 -17.96
N GLY A 114 7.84 -3.02 -18.19
CA GLY A 114 8.39 -3.67 -19.38
C GLY A 114 7.76 -3.18 -20.70
N THR A 115 6.47 -2.83 -20.72
CA THR A 115 5.82 -2.25 -21.92
C THR A 115 6.35 -0.88 -22.33
N LYS A 116 7.20 -0.26 -21.51
CA LYS A 116 7.84 1.05 -21.76
C LYS A 116 9.30 0.92 -22.21
N VAL A 117 9.79 -0.31 -22.37
CA VAL A 117 11.17 -0.62 -22.81
C VAL A 117 11.16 -0.98 -24.29
N GLU A 118 12.06 -0.36 -25.06
CA GLU A 118 12.26 -0.66 -26.48
C GLU A 118 13.68 -1.21 -26.74
N PRO A 119 13.84 -2.32 -27.50
CA PRO A 119 12.78 -3.17 -28.03
C PRO A 119 12.06 -3.96 -26.93
N LEU A 120 10.83 -4.39 -27.20
CA LEU A 120 10.05 -5.24 -26.30
C LEU A 120 10.76 -6.59 -26.05
N ASP A 121 10.81 -7.03 -24.79
CA ASP A 121 11.10 -8.42 -24.46
C ASP A 121 9.82 -9.24 -24.57
N ASP A 122 9.56 -9.77 -25.77
CA ASP A 122 8.36 -10.55 -26.07
C ASP A 122 8.12 -11.69 -25.07
N LYS A 123 9.20 -12.31 -24.57
CA LYS A 123 9.14 -13.45 -23.67
C LYS A 123 8.79 -13.00 -22.26
N THR A 124 9.57 -12.10 -21.67
CA THR A 124 9.34 -11.63 -20.30
C THR A 124 7.95 -10.98 -20.17
N LEU A 125 7.51 -10.21 -21.17
CA LEU A 125 6.16 -9.64 -21.19
C LEU A 125 5.08 -10.71 -21.32
N SER A 126 5.31 -11.79 -22.08
CA SER A 126 4.37 -12.90 -22.17
C SER A 126 4.26 -13.68 -20.85
N ASP A 127 5.40 -14.02 -20.24
CA ASP A 127 5.49 -14.75 -18.97
C ASP A 127 4.82 -13.96 -17.82
N LEU A 128 5.09 -12.66 -17.71
CA LEU A 128 4.46 -11.79 -16.71
C LEU A 128 2.95 -11.68 -16.93
N LYS A 129 2.52 -11.38 -18.16
CA LYS A 129 1.10 -11.30 -18.55
C LYS A 129 0.33 -12.59 -18.27
N GLU A 130 0.90 -13.75 -18.56
CA GLU A 130 0.23 -15.02 -18.26
C GLU A 130 0.06 -15.26 -16.77
N ASN A 131 1.04 -14.88 -15.96
CA ASN A 131 0.90 -14.98 -14.51
C ASN A 131 -0.11 -13.96 -13.96
N LEU A 132 -0.10 -12.70 -14.42
CA LEU A 132 -1.14 -11.72 -14.14
C LEU A 132 -2.55 -12.26 -14.47
N VAL A 133 -2.73 -12.85 -15.65
CA VAL A 133 -4.01 -13.46 -16.07
C VAL A 133 -4.45 -14.61 -15.15
N LYS A 134 -3.52 -15.41 -14.59
CA LYS A 134 -3.86 -16.44 -13.59
C LYS A 134 -4.40 -15.80 -12.32
N GLN A 135 -3.80 -14.71 -11.83
CA GLN A 135 -4.22 -14.02 -10.60
C GLN A 135 -5.54 -13.25 -10.78
N LEU A 136 -5.70 -12.54 -11.89
CA LEU A 136 -6.95 -11.86 -12.25
C LEU A 136 -8.12 -12.84 -12.35
N ASN A 137 -7.90 -14.07 -12.83
CA ASN A 137 -8.95 -15.10 -12.84
C ASN A 137 -9.32 -15.60 -11.43
N LYS A 138 -8.34 -15.76 -10.51
CA LYS A 138 -8.65 -16.04 -9.09
C LYS A 138 -9.49 -14.90 -8.51
N LEU A 139 -9.03 -13.66 -8.68
CA LEU A 139 -9.65 -12.44 -8.15
C LEU A 139 -11.09 -12.24 -8.67
N LYS A 140 -11.32 -12.44 -9.97
CA LYS A 140 -12.66 -12.43 -10.61
C LYS A 140 -13.66 -13.41 -9.96
N THR A 141 -13.17 -14.50 -9.38
CA THR A 141 -13.98 -15.52 -8.69
C THR A 141 -13.90 -15.45 -7.17
N TYR A 142 -13.10 -14.53 -6.62
CA TYR A 142 -12.82 -14.46 -5.20
C TYR A 142 -14.07 -14.07 -4.41
N LYS A 143 -14.27 -14.75 -3.28
CA LYS A 143 -15.29 -14.42 -2.29
C LYS A 143 -14.57 -14.27 -0.96
N PRO A 144 -14.68 -13.11 -0.28
CA PRO A 144 -14.12 -12.96 1.07
C PRO A 144 -14.69 -14.03 1.98
N ASP A 145 -13.83 -14.73 2.73
CA ASP A 145 -14.33 -15.63 3.75
C ASP A 145 -14.79 -14.83 4.98
N ASN A 146 -16.11 -14.78 5.16
CA ASN A 146 -16.74 -14.13 6.31
C ASN A 146 -16.54 -14.92 7.62
N LYS A 147 -15.81 -16.05 7.60
CA LYS A 147 -15.51 -16.92 8.75
C LYS A 147 -14.08 -16.80 9.27
N ASN A 148 -13.39 -15.67 9.09
CA ASN A 148 -12.05 -15.42 9.64
C ASN A 148 -12.01 -15.46 11.20
N GLN A 149 -12.05 -16.67 11.76
CA GLN A 149 -11.64 -16.97 13.13
C GLN A 149 -10.11 -17.05 13.19
N SER A 150 -9.48 -15.88 13.02
CA SER A 150 -8.04 -15.73 13.20
C SER A 150 -7.60 -16.37 14.52
N SER A 151 -6.57 -17.21 14.45
CA SER A 151 -6.10 -17.99 15.60
C SER A 151 -5.67 -17.09 16.76
N THR A 152 -5.79 -17.58 18.00
CA THR A 152 -5.32 -16.87 19.20
C THR A 152 -3.84 -16.46 19.09
N ALA A 153 -3.03 -17.29 18.42
CA ALA A 153 -1.62 -16.98 18.16
C ALA A 153 -1.45 -15.82 17.17
N LEU A 154 -2.20 -15.80 16.05
CA LEU A 154 -2.12 -14.68 15.11
C LEU A 154 -2.71 -13.39 15.69
N ASN A 155 -3.75 -13.46 16.51
CA ASN A 155 -4.26 -12.31 17.26
C ASN A 155 -3.22 -11.74 18.24
N LYS A 156 -2.33 -12.59 18.80
CA LYS A 156 -1.15 -12.13 19.56
C LYS A 156 -0.15 -11.42 18.66
N VAL A 157 0.20 -11.98 17.50
CA VAL A 157 1.11 -11.35 16.51
C VAL A 157 0.63 -9.94 16.15
N VAL A 158 -0.65 -9.78 15.82
CA VAL A 158 -1.25 -8.49 15.44
C VAL A 158 -1.17 -7.47 16.56
N ARG A 159 -1.52 -7.86 17.79
CA ARG A 159 -1.45 -6.96 18.96
C ARG A 159 -0.01 -6.53 19.27
N ASP A 160 0.92 -7.47 19.22
CA ASP A 160 2.33 -7.19 19.54
C ASP A 160 3.00 -6.36 18.42
N TYR A 161 2.58 -6.55 17.17
CA TYR A 161 2.94 -5.67 16.05
C TYR A 161 2.29 -4.27 16.18
N HIS A 162 1.07 -4.17 16.72
CA HIS A 162 0.45 -2.87 17.01
C HIS A 162 1.26 -2.04 18.01
N VAL A 163 1.91 -2.67 18.99
CA VAL A 163 2.86 -1.99 19.88
C VAL A 163 4.06 -1.47 19.08
N TYR A 164 4.68 -2.32 18.27
CA TYR A 164 5.83 -1.95 17.45
C TYR A 164 5.56 -0.74 16.53
N ILE A 165 4.47 -0.74 15.77
CA ILE A 165 4.19 0.36 14.83
C ILE A 165 3.91 1.69 15.54
N LYS A 166 3.37 1.66 16.76
CA LYS A 166 3.16 2.87 17.59
C LYS A 166 4.48 3.44 18.13
N ASP A 167 5.45 2.58 18.44
CA ASP A 167 6.79 3.04 18.77
C ASP A 167 7.55 3.53 17.53
N GLN A 168 7.29 2.97 16.33
CA GLN A 168 7.81 3.52 15.06
C GLN A 168 7.19 4.89 14.74
N THR A 169 5.87 5.08 14.78
CA THR A 169 5.26 6.40 14.47
C THR A 169 5.68 7.49 15.45
N LYS A 170 5.80 7.17 16.74
CA LYS A 170 6.34 8.09 17.75
C LYS A 170 7.81 8.46 17.49
N SER A 171 8.61 7.53 16.96
CA SER A 171 9.99 7.77 16.57
C SER A 171 10.07 8.60 15.28
N LEU A 172 9.23 8.30 14.29
CA LEU A 172 9.02 9.09 13.07
C LEU A 172 8.63 10.54 13.41
N VAL A 173 7.66 10.77 14.31
CA VAL A 173 7.30 12.12 14.79
C VAL A 173 8.52 12.85 15.36
N SER A 174 9.42 12.14 16.03
CA SER A 174 10.63 12.73 16.63
C SER A 174 11.71 13.04 15.58
N ALA A 175 11.99 12.12 14.65
CA ALA A 175 12.96 12.29 13.57
C ALA A 175 12.49 13.31 12.53
N THR A 176 11.23 13.25 12.09
CA THR A 176 10.60 14.27 11.24
C THR A 176 10.62 15.65 11.90
N LYS A 177 10.47 15.75 13.22
CA LYS A 177 10.68 17.04 13.91
C LYS A 177 12.12 17.52 13.79
N ALA A 178 13.13 16.65 13.94
CA ALA A 178 14.53 17.02 13.78
C ALA A 178 14.87 17.50 12.35
N PHE A 179 14.30 16.83 11.33
CA PHE A 179 14.40 17.21 9.92
C PHE A 179 13.71 18.55 9.63
N THR A 180 12.43 18.68 9.97
CA THR A 180 11.62 19.87 9.67
C THR A 180 12.08 21.11 10.47
N ASP A 181 12.63 20.95 11.67
CA ASP A 181 13.34 22.01 12.39
C ASP A 181 14.61 22.46 11.64
N ALA A 182 15.37 21.54 11.04
CA ALA A 182 16.60 21.90 10.30
C ALA A 182 16.28 22.66 9.01
N VAL A 183 15.29 22.18 8.25
CA VAL A 183 14.75 22.83 7.05
C VAL A 183 14.25 24.25 7.38
N THR A 184 13.41 24.39 8.42
CA THR A 184 12.84 25.68 8.84
C THR A 184 13.89 26.67 9.37
N ARG A 185 15.07 26.19 9.79
CA ARG A 185 16.19 27.03 10.27
C ARG A 185 17.23 27.33 9.18
N GLY A 186 16.99 26.92 7.93
CA GLY A 186 17.97 27.12 6.84
C GLY A 186 19.16 26.17 6.86
N ASN A 187 19.20 25.17 7.77
CA ASN A 187 20.38 24.34 8.00
C ASN A 187 20.36 23.09 7.10
N ILE A 188 20.84 23.26 5.87
CA ILE A 188 20.87 22.24 4.82
C ILE A 188 21.68 21.01 5.25
N ASP A 189 22.87 21.20 5.82
CA ASP A 189 23.75 20.07 6.19
C ASP A 189 23.15 19.22 7.31
N LYS A 190 22.50 19.85 8.30
CA LYS A 190 21.75 19.11 9.32
C LYS A 190 20.51 18.43 8.72
N ALA A 191 19.79 19.09 7.81
CA ALA A 191 18.63 18.48 7.15
C ALA A 191 19.04 17.22 6.36
N LYS A 192 20.10 17.29 5.55
CA LYS A 192 20.69 16.13 4.86
C LYS A 192 21.07 15.00 5.83
N LYS A 193 21.69 15.34 6.97
CA LYS A 193 22.14 14.34 7.95
C LYS A 193 21.00 13.58 8.64
N VAL A 194 19.88 14.22 8.94
CA VAL A 194 18.77 13.60 9.72
C VAL A 194 17.61 13.11 8.84
N TYR A 195 17.63 13.39 7.54
CA TYR A 195 16.62 12.93 6.59
C TYR A 195 16.55 11.38 6.47
N PRO A 196 17.66 10.62 6.37
CA PRO A 196 17.61 9.15 6.36
C PRO A 196 16.99 8.55 7.62
N GLU A 197 17.24 9.14 8.79
CA GLU A 197 16.65 8.69 10.07
C GLU A 197 15.13 8.86 10.06
N ALA A 198 14.61 9.94 9.46
CA ALA A 198 13.17 10.14 9.32
C ALA A 198 12.53 9.11 8.36
N ARG A 199 13.10 8.89 7.16
CA ARG A 199 12.62 7.86 6.22
C ARG A 199 12.59 6.47 6.84
N THR A 200 13.67 6.08 7.53
CA THR A 200 13.82 4.77 8.18
C THR A 200 12.63 4.40 9.08
N TYR A 201 12.01 5.38 9.77
CA TYR A 201 10.85 5.13 10.63
C TYR A 201 9.50 5.12 9.89
N TYR A 202 9.44 5.65 8.66
CA TYR A 202 8.27 5.55 7.78
C TYR A 202 8.26 4.21 7.03
N GLU A 203 9.38 3.89 6.38
CA GLU A 203 9.58 2.72 5.53
C GLU A 203 9.42 1.37 6.26
N ARG A 204 9.66 1.35 7.58
CA ARG A 204 9.39 0.19 8.47
C ARG A 204 7.90 -0.11 8.68
N ILE A 205 7.01 0.83 8.35
CA ILE A 205 5.55 0.75 8.61
C ILE A 205 4.69 1.10 7.39
N GLU A 206 5.29 1.29 6.22
CA GLU A 206 4.69 1.80 4.98
C GLU A 206 3.31 1.18 4.63
N PRO A 207 3.09 -0.16 4.62
CA PRO A 207 1.77 -0.73 4.32
C PRO A 207 0.67 -0.28 5.28
N ILE A 208 1.02 0.05 6.52
CA ILE A 208 0.07 0.60 7.49
C ILE A 208 -0.19 2.09 7.20
N ALA A 209 0.82 2.85 6.79
CA ALA A 209 0.65 4.25 6.36
C ALA A 209 -0.23 4.35 5.10
N GLU A 210 0.05 3.56 4.07
CA GLU A 210 -0.75 3.44 2.85
C GLU A 210 -2.20 3.01 3.16
N SER A 211 -2.39 2.01 4.04
CA SER A 211 -3.74 1.55 4.44
C SER A 211 -4.62 2.63 5.09
N LEU A 212 -4.02 3.75 5.52
CA LEU A 212 -4.69 4.90 6.10
C LEU A 212 -5.03 6.00 5.07
N GLY A 213 -4.75 5.76 3.78
CA GLY A 213 -5.21 6.53 2.62
C GLY A 213 -4.52 7.88 2.47
N GLU A 214 -5.33 8.95 2.43
CA GLU A 214 -5.01 10.38 2.19
C GLU A 214 -3.88 11.02 3.04
N LEU A 215 -3.10 10.26 3.82
CA LEU A 215 -1.88 10.73 4.47
C LEU A 215 -0.63 10.32 3.69
N ASP A 216 -0.58 9.09 3.19
CA ASP A 216 0.62 8.56 2.54
C ASP A 216 1.05 9.43 1.33
N PRO A 217 0.15 9.78 0.38
CA PRO A 217 0.52 10.65 -0.75
C PRO A 217 0.82 12.12 -0.37
N LYS A 218 0.75 12.48 0.91
CA LYS A 218 1.20 13.78 1.45
C LYS A 218 2.50 13.69 2.25
N ILE A 219 2.88 12.50 2.67
CA ILE A 219 4.10 12.21 3.41
C ILE A 219 5.19 11.78 2.44
N ASP A 220 4.90 10.88 1.50
CA ASP A 220 5.94 10.21 0.70
C ASP A 220 5.61 10.01 -0.79
N ALA A 221 4.59 10.69 -1.34
CA ALA A 221 4.43 10.70 -2.81
C ALA A 221 5.66 11.30 -3.51
N ARG A 222 6.16 10.58 -4.52
CA ARG A 222 7.28 11.01 -5.37
C ARG A 222 6.82 11.96 -6.48
N GLU A 223 7.77 12.56 -7.20
CA GLU A 223 7.41 13.52 -8.27
C GLU A 223 6.66 12.83 -9.42
N ASN A 224 5.53 13.40 -9.83
CA ASN A 224 4.56 12.89 -10.81
C ASN A 224 3.63 11.76 -10.34
N ASP A 225 3.80 11.24 -9.11
CA ASP A 225 2.93 10.20 -8.57
C ASP A 225 1.56 10.79 -8.11
N VAL A 226 1.50 12.10 -7.83
CA VAL A 226 0.24 12.85 -7.64
C VAL A 226 -0.31 13.40 -8.97
N ALA A 227 -1.58 13.08 -9.27
CA ALA A 227 -2.26 13.49 -10.51
C ALA A 227 -2.47 15.02 -10.66
N ASP A 228 -2.28 15.78 -9.59
CA ASP A 228 -2.26 17.24 -9.57
C ASP A 228 -0.95 17.70 -8.94
N PRO A 229 0.07 18.09 -9.74
CA PRO A 229 1.38 18.49 -9.23
C PRO A 229 1.36 19.68 -8.26
N SER A 230 0.28 20.48 -8.22
CA SER A 230 0.15 21.57 -7.24
C SER A 230 -0.08 21.07 -5.80
N LYS A 231 -0.49 19.80 -5.65
CA LYS A 231 -0.68 19.11 -4.37
C LYS A 231 0.55 18.32 -3.90
N TRP A 232 1.64 18.31 -4.68
CA TRP A 232 2.86 17.60 -4.29
C TRP A 232 3.49 18.24 -3.03
N THR A 233 3.80 17.39 -2.05
CA THR A 233 4.23 17.76 -0.69
C THR A 233 5.18 16.66 -0.16
N GLY A 234 5.25 16.44 1.16
CA GLY A 234 5.99 15.30 1.74
C GLY A 234 7.51 15.46 1.84
N PHE A 235 8.18 14.33 2.06
CA PHE A 235 9.63 14.20 2.11
C PHE A 235 10.27 14.56 0.76
N HIS A 236 9.79 13.97 -0.36
CA HIS A 236 10.43 14.11 -1.68
C HIS A 236 10.39 15.53 -2.30
N GLU A 237 9.41 16.40 -1.98
CA GLU A 237 9.49 17.81 -2.43
C GLU A 237 10.66 18.54 -1.75
N ILE A 238 10.89 18.21 -0.47
CA ILE A 238 11.96 18.77 0.35
C ILE A 238 13.32 18.15 0.00
N GLU A 239 13.35 16.85 -0.29
CA GLU A 239 14.48 16.15 -0.91
C GLU A 239 14.91 16.88 -2.20
N LYS A 240 13.98 17.13 -3.13
CA LYS A 240 14.26 17.86 -4.38
C LYS A 240 14.83 19.25 -4.11
N ALA A 241 14.35 19.96 -3.10
CA ALA A 241 14.86 21.28 -2.75
C ALA A 241 16.28 21.24 -2.15
N ILE A 242 16.58 20.25 -1.32
CA ILE A 242 17.87 20.07 -0.67
C ILE A 242 18.94 19.56 -1.67
N TRP A 243 18.59 18.59 -2.51
CA TRP A 243 19.55 17.93 -3.41
C TRP A 243 19.62 18.52 -4.82
N VAL A 244 18.52 19.01 -5.41
CA VAL A 244 18.56 19.65 -6.75
C VAL A 244 18.68 21.18 -6.67
N LYS A 245 17.89 21.83 -5.80
CA LYS A 245 17.88 23.30 -5.68
C LYS A 245 18.98 23.84 -4.73
N HIS A 246 19.66 22.95 -3.99
CA HIS A 246 20.62 23.25 -2.92
C HIS A 246 20.13 24.35 -1.94
N SER A 247 18.82 24.37 -1.64
CA SER A 247 18.18 25.49 -0.96
C SER A 247 16.87 25.06 -0.29
N VAL A 248 16.75 25.31 1.02
CA VAL A 248 15.50 25.14 1.77
C VAL A 248 14.60 26.40 1.81
N ARG A 249 14.95 27.47 1.09
CA ARG A 249 14.15 28.70 1.03
C ARG A 249 12.75 28.45 0.44
N GLY A 250 11.69 28.76 1.17
CA GLY A 250 10.30 28.54 0.74
C GLY A 250 9.76 27.13 1.06
N GLN A 251 10.56 26.30 1.75
CA GLN A 251 10.21 24.94 2.16
C GLN A 251 9.57 24.88 3.54
N GLU A 252 9.53 26.00 4.26
CA GLU A 252 8.99 26.12 5.61
C GLU A 252 7.48 25.82 5.66
N LYS A 253 6.76 25.92 4.52
CA LYS A 253 5.37 25.47 4.39
C LYS A 253 5.26 23.94 4.27
N TYR A 254 6.14 23.30 3.49
CA TYR A 254 6.14 21.85 3.28
C TYR A 254 6.62 21.11 4.52
N ALA A 255 7.67 21.63 5.17
CA ALA A 255 8.15 21.12 6.46
C ALA A 255 7.06 21.17 7.56
N LYS A 256 6.23 22.22 7.59
CA LYS A 256 5.07 22.30 8.50
C LYS A 256 3.96 21.30 8.13
N GLN A 257 3.68 21.13 6.84
CA GLN A 257 2.69 20.19 6.34
C GLN A 257 3.08 18.75 6.68
N LEU A 258 4.29 18.32 6.31
CA LEU A 258 4.86 17.02 6.62
C LEU A 258 4.82 16.71 8.13
N MET A 259 5.21 17.66 8.98
CA MET A 259 5.14 17.49 10.44
C MET A 259 3.69 17.44 10.99
N SER A 260 2.70 17.94 10.23
CA SER A 260 1.28 17.81 10.56
C SER A 260 0.73 16.45 10.12
N ASP A 261 1.03 16.00 8.89
CA ASP A 261 0.54 14.72 8.36
C ASP A 261 1.18 13.53 9.09
N VAL A 262 2.46 13.60 9.46
CA VAL A 262 3.14 12.59 10.30
C VAL A 262 2.55 12.49 11.71
N LYS A 263 1.99 13.57 12.27
CA LYS A 263 1.23 13.51 13.53
C LYS A 263 -0.15 12.88 13.33
N ALA A 264 -0.85 13.25 12.26
CA ALA A 264 -2.11 12.61 11.91
C ALA A 264 -1.94 11.10 11.63
N LEU A 265 -0.77 10.68 11.13
CA LEU A 265 -0.40 9.27 10.99
C LEU A 265 -0.25 8.59 12.35
N ASP A 266 0.50 9.19 13.29
CA ASP A 266 0.62 8.67 14.67
C ASP A 266 -0.74 8.59 15.37
N GLU A 267 -1.60 9.62 15.26
CA GLU A 267 -2.96 9.63 15.83
C GLU A 267 -3.86 8.52 15.24
N LYS A 268 -3.79 8.29 13.92
CA LYS A 268 -4.48 7.16 13.27
C LYS A 268 -3.90 5.82 13.69
N VAL A 269 -2.57 5.64 13.70
CA VAL A 269 -1.93 4.38 14.11
C VAL A 269 -2.17 4.06 15.59
N ASN A 270 -2.32 5.07 16.44
CA ASN A 270 -2.75 4.88 17.83
C ASN A 270 -4.16 4.27 17.97
N THR A 271 -5.03 4.42 16.96
CA THR A 271 -6.45 4.06 16.98
C THR A 271 -6.88 3.03 15.92
N ILE A 272 -6.00 2.65 14.99
CA ILE A 272 -6.28 1.69 13.91
C ILE A 272 -6.65 0.30 14.47
N LYS A 273 -7.65 -0.35 13.86
CA LYS A 273 -7.89 -1.79 14.03
C LYS A 273 -7.15 -2.53 12.92
N LEU A 274 -6.05 -3.18 13.27
CA LEU A 274 -5.33 -4.07 12.36
C LEU A 274 -6.12 -5.38 12.17
N GLU A 275 -6.36 -5.78 10.92
CA GLU A 275 -6.90 -7.12 10.63
C GLU A 275 -5.76 -8.12 10.39
N PRO A 276 -5.81 -9.33 10.97
CA PRO A 276 -4.73 -10.32 10.90
C PRO A 276 -4.20 -10.63 9.49
N ALA A 277 -5.09 -10.84 8.52
CA ALA A 277 -4.70 -11.12 7.14
C ALA A 277 -4.03 -9.93 6.43
N GLN A 278 -4.32 -8.68 6.84
CA GLN A 278 -3.68 -7.49 6.28
C GLN A 278 -2.26 -7.31 6.82
N VAL A 279 -2.02 -7.63 8.10
CA VAL A 279 -0.67 -7.53 8.69
C VAL A 279 0.33 -8.46 8.00
N ILE A 280 -0.01 -9.74 7.78
CA ILE A 280 0.92 -10.64 7.08
C ILE A 280 1.09 -10.25 5.61
N ALA A 281 0.03 -9.78 4.96
CA ALA A 281 0.11 -9.32 3.57
C ALA A 281 1.02 -8.10 3.42
N GLY A 282 0.93 -7.10 4.29
CA GLY A 282 1.83 -5.94 4.28
C GLY A 282 3.32 -6.31 4.33
N ALA A 283 3.67 -7.39 5.05
CA ALA A 283 5.05 -7.91 5.07
C ALA A 283 5.51 -8.50 3.71
N VAL A 284 4.57 -9.00 2.92
CA VAL A 284 4.79 -9.55 1.56
C VAL A 284 4.74 -8.43 0.50
N GLU A 285 3.95 -7.38 0.76
CA GLU A 285 3.77 -6.14 -0.01
C GLU A 285 5.11 -5.41 -0.10
N LEU A 286 5.62 -4.96 1.06
CA LEU A 286 6.95 -4.33 1.23
C LEU A 286 8.05 -5.05 0.47
N LEU A 287 8.12 -6.38 0.58
CA LEU A 287 9.19 -7.16 -0.05
C LEU A 287 8.98 -7.36 -1.56
N ASN A 288 7.74 -7.32 -2.05
CA ASN A 288 7.46 -7.25 -3.48
C ASN A 288 7.90 -5.89 -4.03
N GLU A 289 7.40 -4.79 -3.48
CA GLU A 289 7.77 -3.43 -3.90
C GLU A 289 9.28 -3.21 -3.82
N ALA A 290 9.90 -3.51 -2.67
CA ALA A 290 11.35 -3.47 -2.52
C ALA A 290 12.08 -4.32 -3.57
N SER A 291 11.55 -5.49 -3.97
CA SER A 291 12.19 -6.35 -4.98
C SER A 291 11.95 -5.97 -6.45
N ILE A 292 10.95 -5.12 -6.74
CA ILE A 292 10.43 -4.84 -8.09
C ILE A 292 10.60 -3.38 -8.48
N SER A 293 10.19 -2.44 -7.61
CA SER A 293 10.15 -1.00 -7.87
C SER A 293 11.32 -0.29 -7.18
N LYS A 294 11.35 -0.24 -5.84
CA LYS A 294 12.33 0.58 -5.08
C LYS A 294 13.79 0.21 -5.38
N ILE A 295 14.09 -1.07 -5.68
CA ILE A 295 15.44 -1.54 -6.10
C ILE A 295 15.93 -0.96 -7.43
N THR A 296 15.10 -0.21 -8.17
CA THR A 296 15.54 0.53 -9.37
C THR A 296 16.14 1.90 -9.07
N GLY A 297 16.03 2.39 -7.82
CA GLY A 297 16.43 3.76 -7.44
C GLY A 297 15.38 4.81 -7.82
N GLU A 298 14.11 4.41 -7.89
CA GLU A 298 13.00 5.30 -8.23
C GLU A 298 12.41 6.04 -7.02
N GLU A 299 12.85 5.75 -5.79
CA GLU A 299 12.35 6.36 -4.56
C GLU A 299 13.07 7.69 -4.33
N GLU A 300 14.36 7.62 -4.03
CA GLU A 300 15.19 8.73 -3.61
C GLU A 300 15.94 9.31 -4.82
N ARG A 301 15.13 9.82 -5.76
CA ARG A 301 15.53 10.28 -7.10
C ARG A 301 16.56 11.42 -7.09
N TYR A 302 16.79 12.09 -5.95
CA TYR A 302 17.71 13.21 -5.82
C TYR A 302 18.77 13.00 -4.72
N SER A 303 18.44 12.28 -3.64
CA SER A 303 19.36 11.99 -2.53
C SER A 303 20.12 10.67 -2.71
N HIS A 304 19.50 9.71 -3.41
CA HIS A 304 19.98 8.35 -3.68
C HIS A 304 20.25 7.50 -2.43
N ILE A 305 19.46 7.67 -1.37
CA ILE A 305 19.59 6.86 -0.13
C ILE A 305 18.77 5.58 -0.14
N ASP A 306 18.29 5.11 -1.29
CA ASP A 306 17.30 4.01 -1.46
C ASP A 306 17.67 2.70 -0.71
N LEU A 307 18.96 2.46 -0.42
CA LEU A 307 19.40 1.34 0.43
C LEU A 307 18.96 1.45 1.90
N VAL A 308 18.78 2.66 2.43
CA VAL A 308 18.18 2.93 3.75
C VAL A 308 16.75 2.42 3.76
N ASP A 309 16.01 2.73 2.70
CA ASP A 309 14.59 2.45 2.56
C ASP A 309 14.36 0.94 2.34
N LEU A 310 15.07 0.34 1.39
CA LEU A 310 15.08 -1.11 1.15
C LEU A 310 15.45 -1.92 2.40
N ALA A 311 16.37 -1.40 3.24
CA ALA A 311 16.70 -2.02 4.52
C ALA A 311 15.57 -1.84 5.55
N ALA A 312 14.98 -0.66 5.64
CA ALA A 312 13.86 -0.36 6.54
C ALA A 312 12.59 -1.18 6.19
N ASN A 313 12.28 -1.36 4.90
CA ASN A 313 11.24 -2.26 4.40
C ASN A 313 11.50 -3.71 4.85
N ALA A 314 12.73 -4.20 4.63
CA ALA A 314 13.13 -5.54 5.02
C ALA A 314 13.06 -5.76 6.55
N GLU A 315 13.45 -4.76 7.34
CA GLU A 315 13.32 -4.76 8.80
C GLU A 315 11.86 -4.79 9.26
N GLY A 316 10.98 -3.99 8.65
CA GLY A 316 9.54 -3.97 8.95
C GLY A 316 8.88 -5.33 8.72
N SER A 317 9.12 -5.93 7.55
CA SER A 317 8.65 -7.29 7.23
C SER A 317 9.28 -8.35 8.15
N LYS A 318 10.53 -8.18 8.57
CA LYS A 318 11.20 -9.09 9.50
C LYS A 318 10.55 -9.08 10.88
N VAL A 319 10.10 -7.94 11.39
CA VAL A 319 9.41 -7.87 12.69
C VAL A 319 8.11 -8.68 12.67
N ILE A 320 7.32 -8.58 11.59
CA ILE A 320 6.10 -9.38 11.42
C ILE A 320 6.44 -10.88 11.39
N PHE A 321 7.51 -11.26 10.67
CA PHE A 321 8.01 -12.64 10.66
C PHE A 321 8.48 -13.12 12.04
N ASP A 322 9.31 -12.37 12.75
CA ASP A 322 9.84 -12.78 14.06
C ASP A 322 8.72 -12.98 15.10
N LEU A 323 7.66 -12.16 15.05
CA LEU A 323 6.46 -12.35 15.87
C LEU A 323 5.68 -13.61 15.45
N ALA A 324 5.53 -13.86 14.15
CA ALA A 324 4.85 -15.05 13.61
C ALA A 324 5.67 -16.36 13.69
N LYS A 325 6.97 -16.28 13.98
CA LYS A 325 7.94 -17.39 13.92
C LYS A 325 7.63 -18.54 14.87
N VAL A 326 7.00 -18.27 16.02
CA VAL A 326 6.58 -19.32 16.97
C VAL A 326 5.38 -20.12 16.42
N PRO A 327 4.21 -19.53 16.13
CA PRO A 327 3.09 -20.29 15.55
C PRO A 327 3.40 -20.85 14.16
N LEU A 328 4.31 -20.24 13.39
CA LEU A 328 4.80 -20.84 12.14
C LEU A 328 5.55 -22.14 12.40
N LYS A 329 6.45 -22.21 13.39
CA LYS A 329 7.18 -23.45 13.74
C LYS A 329 6.28 -24.60 14.17
N GLU A 330 5.10 -24.31 14.70
CA GLU A 330 4.08 -25.31 15.05
C GLU A 330 3.33 -25.87 13.82
N LYS A 331 3.51 -25.25 12.64
CA LYS A 331 2.90 -25.65 11.35
C LYS A 331 3.92 -26.17 10.35
N ASP A 332 5.04 -25.46 10.21
CA ASP A 332 6.10 -25.69 9.24
C ASP A 332 7.43 -25.14 9.81
N ALA A 333 8.18 -26.01 10.48
CA ALA A 333 9.45 -25.67 11.11
C ALA A 333 10.56 -25.38 10.08
N ASP A 334 10.51 -26.03 8.91
CA ASP A 334 11.52 -25.91 7.86
C ASP A 334 11.34 -24.58 7.11
N LEU A 335 10.11 -24.16 6.82
CA LEU A 335 9.82 -22.82 6.30
C LEU A 335 10.23 -21.72 7.30
N ALA A 336 9.99 -21.93 8.59
CA ALA A 336 10.45 -21.01 9.64
C ALA A 336 12.00 -20.93 9.73
N ALA A 337 12.71 -22.02 9.46
CA ALA A 337 14.16 -22.02 9.37
C ALA A 337 14.63 -21.32 8.09
N ALA A 338 14.08 -21.66 6.92
CA ALA A 338 14.43 -21.09 5.63
C ALA A 338 14.27 -19.57 5.60
N ILE A 339 13.15 -19.02 6.08
CA ILE A 339 12.93 -17.57 6.13
C ILE A 339 13.91 -16.88 7.10
N SER A 340 14.30 -17.56 8.19
CA SER A 340 15.30 -17.02 9.12
C SER A 340 16.66 -16.86 8.45
N GLU A 341 17.07 -17.84 7.65
CA GLU A 341 18.34 -17.80 6.91
C GLU A 341 18.27 -16.78 5.76
N GLN A 342 17.15 -16.72 5.02
CA GLN A 342 16.95 -15.72 3.97
C GLN A 342 17.05 -14.27 4.50
N PHE A 343 16.51 -13.98 5.70
CA PHE A 343 16.67 -12.66 6.33
C PHE A 343 18.11 -12.39 6.80
N LYS A 344 18.81 -13.43 7.28
CA LYS A 344 20.24 -13.34 7.63
C LYS A 344 21.08 -13.01 6.39
N ASP A 345 20.88 -13.75 5.30
CA ASP A 345 21.63 -13.59 4.04
C ASP A 345 21.38 -12.25 3.37
N LEU A 346 20.14 -11.73 3.41
CA LEU A 346 19.82 -10.38 2.95
C LEU A 346 20.53 -9.33 3.83
N ASN A 347 20.46 -9.45 5.16
CA ASN A 347 21.16 -8.53 6.07
C ASN A 347 22.69 -8.57 5.86
N GLU A 348 23.30 -9.76 5.76
CA GLU A 348 24.72 -9.93 5.43
C GLU A 348 25.08 -9.43 4.03
N THR A 349 24.10 -9.23 3.15
CA THR A 349 24.29 -8.63 1.83
C THR A 349 24.17 -7.11 1.89
N LEU A 350 23.14 -6.57 2.54
CA LEU A 350 22.98 -5.13 2.79
C LEU A 350 24.16 -4.54 3.58
N GLN A 351 24.66 -5.24 4.60
CA GLN A 351 25.81 -4.80 5.42
C GLN A 351 27.11 -4.57 4.60
N LYS A 352 27.29 -5.22 3.45
CA LYS A 352 28.44 -4.99 2.55
C LYS A 352 28.44 -3.58 1.94
N TYR A 353 27.27 -2.96 1.89
CA TYR A 353 27.05 -1.61 1.36
C TYR A 353 26.94 -0.56 2.48
N GLN A 354 27.25 -0.91 3.73
CA GLN A 354 27.41 0.06 4.83
C GLN A 354 28.85 0.54 4.94
N LYS A 355 29.02 1.85 5.15
CA LYS A 355 30.28 2.54 5.38
C LYS A 355 30.10 3.62 6.45
N ASP A 356 31.03 3.71 7.40
CA ASP A 356 31.06 4.75 8.45
C ASP A 356 29.74 4.90 9.26
N GLY A 357 28.93 3.83 9.33
CA GLY A 357 27.63 3.82 10.02
C GLY A 357 26.44 4.27 9.17
N SER A 358 26.53 4.28 7.84
CA SER A 358 25.42 4.58 6.92
C SER A 358 25.54 3.77 5.63
N TYR A 359 24.47 3.62 4.86
CA TYR A 359 24.56 3.00 3.54
C TYR A 359 25.28 3.91 2.53
N VAL A 360 25.96 3.32 1.54
CA VAL A 360 26.38 4.03 0.33
C VAL A 360 25.15 4.48 -0.46
N LEU A 361 25.33 5.43 -1.37
CA LEU A 361 24.25 5.88 -2.25
C LEU A 361 23.94 4.80 -3.30
N TYR A 362 22.67 4.68 -3.67
CA TYR A 362 22.20 3.72 -4.68
C TYR A 362 22.98 3.82 -6.01
N ASN A 363 23.36 5.04 -6.41
CA ASN A 363 24.15 5.29 -7.62
C ASN A 363 25.62 4.80 -7.57
N GLN A 364 26.05 4.16 -6.46
CA GLN A 364 27.33 3.46 -6.32
C GLN A 364 27.22 1.94 -6.53
N LEU A 365 26.00 1.40 -6.65
CA LEU A 365 25.73 -0.02 -6.91
C LEU A 365 25.87 -0.36 -8.40
N ASP A 366 26.32 -1.58 -8.71
CA ASP A 366 26.26 -2.12 -10.06
C ASP A 366 24.97 -2.92 -10.34
N LYS A 367 24.78 -3.35 -11.59
CA LYS A 367 23.59 -4.11 -12.02
C LYS A 367 23.52 -5.55 -11.48
N LYS A 368 24.60 -6.06 -10.90
CA LYS A 368 24.67 -7.36 -10.22
C LYS A 368 24.35 -7.19 -8.75
N ASP A 369 24.79 -6.11 -8.11
CA ASP A 369 24.42 -5.75 -6.73
C ASP A 369 22.90 -5.63 -6.60
N THR A 370 22.29 -4.74 -7.39
CA THR A 370 20.83 -4.51 -7.35
C THR A 370 20.02 -5.75 -7.71
N ARG A 371 20.49 -6.54 -8.68
CA ARG A 371 19.90 -7.84 -9.02
C ARG A 371 19.99 -8.86 -7.89
N THR A 372 21.09 -8.89 -7.14
CA THR A 372 21.27 -9.82 -6.01
C THR A 372 20.30 -9.47 -4.88
N ILE A 373 20.19 -8.19 -4.55
CA ILE A 373 19.25 -7.67 -3.54
C ILE A 373 17.80 -7.95 -3.96
N SER A 374 17.41 -7.62 -5.20
CA SER A 374 16.10 -7.94 -5.78
C SER A 374 15.75 -9.43 -5.67
N GLN A 375 16.70 -10.31 -6.01
CA GLN A 375 16.49 -11.77 -5.94
C GLN A 375 16.30 -12.27 -4.50
N GLN A 376 17.03 -11.72 -3.53
CA GLN A 376 16.86 -12.05 -2.10
C GLN A 376 15.51 -11.56 -1.55
N LEU A 377 15.13 -10.31 -1.85
CA LEU A 377 13.84 -9.72 -1.44
C LEU A 377 12.65 -10.49 -2.04
N ASN A 378 12.69 -10.83 -3.33
CA ASN A 378 11.65 -11.64 -3.96
C ASN A 378 11.56 -13.06 -3.34
N ALA A 379 12.71 -13.69 -3.05
CA ALA A 379 12.73 -15.02 -2.42
C ALA A 379 12.17 -15.02 -0.99
N LEU A 380 12.39 -13.93 -0.23
CA LEU A 380 11.74 -13.71 1.06
C LEU A 380 10.23 -13.49 0.91
N SER A 381 9.81 -12.62 -0.02
CA SER A 381 8.39 -12.37 -0.31
C SER A 381 7.64 -13.66 -0.65
N GLU A 382 8.19 -14.49 -1.54
CA GLU A 382 7.60 -15.78 -1.91
C GLU A 382 7.46 -16.73 -0.71
N SER A 383 8.43 -16.73 0.20
CA SER A 383 8.39 -17.53 1.43
C SER A 383 7.40 -16.97 2.45
N LEU A 384 7.35 -15.67 2.70
CA LEU A 384 6.33 -15.03 3.56
C LEU A 384 4.91 -15.20 2.99
N SER A 385 4.75 -15.26 1.66
CA SER A 385 3.45 -15.54 1.05
C SER A 385 2.90 -16.92 1.45
N LYS A 386 3.76 -17.89 1.78
CA LYS A 386 3.38 -19.20 2.31
C LYS A 386 2.99 -19.12 3.78
N VAL A 387 3.71 -18.31 4.59
CA VAL A 387 3.37 -18.03 5.99
C VAL A 387 1.96 -17.46 6.11
N ALA A 388 1.61 -16.50 5.25
CA ALA A 388 0.25 -15.97 5.19
C ALA A 388 -0.79 -17.09 4.96
N LYS A 389 -0.57 -17.93 3.93
CA LYS A 389 -1.44 -19.05 3.55
C LYS A 389 -1.52 -20.19 4.59
N LEU A 390 -0.60 -20.24 5.57
CA LEU A 390 -0.55 -21.23 6.65
C LEU A 390 -1.10 -20.73 7.99
N LEU A 391 -1.19 -19.41 8.20
CA LEU A 391 -1.59 -18.80 9.46
C LEU A 391 -2.93 -18.04 9.42
N SER A 392 -3.44 -17.70 8.22
CA SER A 392 -4.73 -17.02 8.00
C SER A 392 -5.94 -17.89 8.27
#